data_AF-A0A3P8V7U4-F1
#
_entry.id   AF-A0A3P8V7U4-F1
#
_cell.length_a   1.000
_cell.length_b   1.000
_cell.length_c   1.000
_cell.angle_alpha   90.00
_cell.angle_beta   90.00
_cell.angle_gamma   90.00
#
_symmetry.space_group_name_H-M   'P 1'
#
loop_
_entity.id
_entity.type
_entity.pdbx_description
1 polymer ?
#
loop_
_entity_poly.entity_id
_entity_poly.type
_entity_poly.pdbx_seq_one_letter_code
_entity_poly.pdbx_strand_id
1 'polypeptide(L)'
;MLFEKEHKDMENSGAPAEKLLMGIAAYGRTFTLTSATNNGVAAPTSGVGEPGLYTGEGGFWSYYEVHSTEILVLFVYRHWSEGQEVPYGSAGTTWVGFDNPDSVEAKANVIKTYNYGGAAVWAMDLDDFRGEFCNQGPYPLTTRLHKLLVTGKQLLSYSTAFICFLTPLHFYPDSNICPVFPLYYCC
;
A
#
# COMPACT_ATOMS: atom_id res chain seq x y z
N MET A 1 6.81 12.29 12.21
CA MET A 1 5.75 11.25 12.23
C MET A 1 6.21 10.02 13.01
N LEU A 2 5.30 9.18 13.52
CA LEU A 2 5.62 7.96 14.28
C LEU A 2 6.63 7.06 13.54
N PHE A 3 6.44 6.87 12.23
CA PHE A 3 7.33 6.05 11.39
C PHE A 3 8.77 6.55 11.33
N GLU A 4 8.99 7.87 11.39
CA GLU A 4 10.35 8.45 11.37
C GLU A 4 11.10 8.15 12.67
N LYS A 5 10.38 8.13 13.79
CA LYS A 5 10.96 7.75 15.09
C LYS A 5 11.36 6.29 15.09
N GLU A 6 10.45 5.40 14.66
CA GLU A 6 10.72 3.96 14.59
C GLU A 6 11.87 3.65 13.63
N HIS A 7 11.93 4.30 12.48
CA HIS A 7 13.06 4.22 11.55
C HIS A 7 14.39 4.51 12.26
N LYS A 8 14.46 5.68 12.92
CA LYS A 8 15.67 6.13 13.61
C LYS A 8 16.07 5.18 14.74
N ASP A 9 15.10 4.63 15.47
CA ASP A 9 15.37 3.66 16.54
C ASP A 9 15.96 2.34 15.97
N MET A 10 15.46 1.88 14.82
CA MET A 10 16.00 0.68 14.13
C MET A 10 17.39 0.91 13.55
N GLU A 11 17.62 2.07 12.93
CA GLU A 11 18.94 2.45 12.43
C GLU A 11 19.97 2.55 13.56
N ASN A 12 19.61 3.20 14.67
CA ASN A 12 20.49 3.31 15.85
C ASN A 12 20.80 1.94 16.47
N SER A 13 19.93 0.96 16.28
CA SER A 13 20.12 -0.43 16.72
C SER A 13 20.92 -1.27 15.72
N GLY A 14 21.34 -0.70 14.58
CA GLY A 14 22.16 -1.36 13.58
C GLY A 14 21.41 -2.24 12.58
N ALA A 15 20.08 -2.10 12.48
CA ALA A 15 19.29 -2.84 11.49
C ALA A 15 19.46 -2.24 10.08
N PRO A 16 19.95 -3.00 9.09
CA PRO A 16 20.07 -2.49 7.72
C PRO A 16 18.69 -2.19 7.12
N ALA A 17 18.53 -1.00 6.54
CA ALA A 17 17.24 -0.52 6.02
C ALA A 17 16.62 -1.48 4.99
N GLU A 18 17.43 -2.05 4.11
CA GLU A 18 17.00 -2.98 3.06
C GLU A 18 16.46 -4.32 3.59
N LYS A 19 16.62 -4.59 4.89
CA LYS A 19 16.04 -5.76 5.58
C LYS A 19 14.80 -5.42 6.40
N LEU A 20 14.47 -4.12 6.54
CA LEU A 20 13.28 -3.68 7.24
C LEU A 20 12.05 -3.79 6.32
N LEU A 21 10.97 -4.35 6.86
CA LEU A 21 9.68 -4.41 6.20
C LEU A 21 8.68 -3.55 6.98
N MET A 22 8.03 -2.62 6.30
CA MET A 22 6.97 -1.83 6.92
C MET A 22 5.69 -2.65 7.08
N GLY A 23 5.15 -2.72 8.29
CA GLY A 23 3.86 -3.34 8.56
C GLY A 23 2.70 -2.47 8.03
N ILE A 24 1.79 -3.09 7.28
CA ILE A 24 0.53 -2.50 6.83
C ILE A 24 -0.61 -3.26 7.53
N ALA A 25 -1.44 -2.54 8.27
CA ALA A 25 -2.56 -3.13 9.00
C ALA A 25 -3.81 -3.11 8.13
N ALA A 26 -4.25 -4.27 7.65
CA ALA A 26 -5.55 -4.44 7.00
C ALA A 26 -6.69 -4.55 8.03
N TYR A 27 -6.61 -3.77 9.11
CA TYR A 27 -7.57 -3.72 10.20
C TYR A 27 -7.52 -2.34 10.87
N GLY A 28 -8.56 -2.04 11.65
CA GLY A 28 -8.63 -0.87 12.52
C GLY A 28 -8.67 -1.26 13.99
N ARG A 29 -8.23 -0.32 14.84
CA ARG A 29 -8.42 -0.39 16.30
C ARG A 29 -9.59 0.49 16.70
N THR A 30 -10.48 -0.07 17.50
CA THR A 30 -11.73 0.59 17.87
C THR A 30 -11.77 0.90 19.36
N PHE A 31 -12.43 2.01 19.68
CA PHE A 31 -12.59 2.50 21.05
C PHE A 31 -14.02 2.99 21.28
N THR A 32 -14.45 2.92 22.53
CA THR A 32 -15.66 3.58 22.98
C THR A 32 -15.29 4.93 23.61
N LEU A 33 -15.71 6.03 22.98
CA LEU A 33 -15.55 7.39 23.48
C LEU A 33 -16.44 7.64 24.70
N THR A 34 -15.96 8.46 25.63
CA THR A 34 -16.80 8.92 26.76
C THR A 34 -17.87 9.93 26.32
N SER A 35 -17.66 10.64 25.21
CA SER A 35 -18.60 11.58 24.62
C SER A 35 -18.52 11.58 23.10
N ALA A 36 -19.66 11.50 22.41
CA ALA A 36 -19.75 11.56 20.95
C ALA A 36 -19.32 12.92 20.37
N THR A 37 -19.37 14.00 21.17
CA THR A 37 -18.99 15.35 20.72
C THR A 37 -17.48 15.60 20.75
N ASN A 38 -16.72 14.74 21.43
CA ASN A 38 -15.27 14.78 21.44
C ASN A 38 -14.76 13.50 20.76
N ASN A 39 -14.51 13.60 19.46
CA ASN A 39 -14.25 12.47 18.58
C ASN A 39 -12.91 12.58 17.81
N GLY A 40 -12.07 13.54 18.18
CA GLY A 40 -10.74 13.71 17.61
C GLY A 40 -9.77 12.60 18.04
N VAL A 41 -8.59 12.60 17.43
CA VAL A 41 -7.46 11.79 17.90
C VAL A 41 -7.15 12.11 19.36
N ALA A 42 -6.91 11.08 20.17
CA ALA A 42 -6.67 11.17 21.61
C ALA A 42 -7.86 11.66 22.46
N ALA A 43 -9.08 11.66 21.90
CA ALA A 43 -10.29 11.87 22.70
C ALA A 43 -10.42 10.82 23.83
N PRO A 44 -10.96 11.17 25.01
CA PRO A 44 -11.09 10.24 26.12
C PRO A 44 -12.00 9.06 25.82
N THR A 45 -11.59 7.86 26.24
CA THR A 45 -12.30 6.60 26.00
C THR A 45 -12.73 5.94 27.31
N SER A 46 -13.84 5.22 27.28
CA SER A 46 -14.33 4.37 28.38
C SER A 46 -13.85 2.92 28.27
N GLY A 47 -13.27 2.53 27.12
CA GLY A 47 -12.75 1.19 26.90
C GLY A 47 -12.53 0.87 25.42
N VAL A 48 -12.33 -0.42 25.16
CA VAL A 48 -12.26 -0.98 23.79
C VAL A 48 -13.62 -0.79 23.09
N GLY A 49 -13.58 -0.70 21.77
CA GLY A 49 -14.81 -0.68 20.96
C GLY A 49 -15.51 -2.04 20.94
N GLU A 50 -16.77 -2.02 20.51
CA GLU A 50 -17.56 -3.25 20.37
C GLU A 50 -16.92 -4.25 19.39
N PRO A 51 -17.11 -5.56 19.61
CA PRO A 51 -16.61 -6.59 18.71
C PRO A 51 -17.09 -6.41 17.26
N GLY A 52 -16.22 -6.67 16.30
CA GLY A 52 -16.59 -6.73 14.89
C GLY A 52 -17.59 -7.86 14.61
N LEU A 53 -18.47 -7.65 13.63
CA LEU A 53 -19.51 -8.61 13.26
C LEU A 53 -18.94 -9.98 12.83
N TYR A 54 -17.79 -9.98 12.16
CA TYR A 54 -17.12 -11.15 11.62
C TYR A 54 -15.91 -11.56 12.45
N THR A 55 -15.08 -10.61 12.89
CA THR A 55 -13.89 -10.89 13.71
C THR A 55 -14.25 -11.29 15.14
N GLY A 56 -15.36 -10.77 15.68
CA GLY A 56 -15.83 -11.11 17.02
C GLY A 56 -14.90 -10.66 18.15
N GLU A 57 -13.93 -9.78 17.87
CA GLU A 57 -12.94 -9.30 18.83
C GLU A 57 -13.20 -7.83 19.21
N GLY A 58 -13.38 -7.57 20.51
CA GLY A 58 -13.53 -6.20 21.02
C GLY A 58 -12.28 -5.36 20.77
N GLY A 59 -12.46 -4.12 20.30
CA GLY A 59 -11.34 -3.23 19.98
C GLY A 59 -10.65 -3.49 18.63
N PHE A 60 -11.19 -4.39 17.80
CA PHE A 60 -10.55 -4.83 16.57
C PHE A 60 -11.57 -5.07 15.47
N TRP A 61 -11.45 -4.37 14.35
CA TRP A 61 -12.26 -4.60 13.14
C TRP A 61 -11.34 -4.81 11.94
N SER A 62 -11.62 -5.82 11.12
CA SER A 62 -10.99 -5.96 9.79
C SER A 62 -11.27 -4.76 8.89
N TYR A 63 -10.48 -4.55 7.84
CA TYR A 63 -10.69 -3.45 6.89
C TYR A 63 -12.06 -3.52 6.21
N TYR A 64 -12.50 -4.73 5.87
CA TYR A 64 -13.84 -4.92 5.32
C TYR A 64 -14.93 -4.70 6.38
N GLU A 65 -14.69 -5.01 7.66
CA GLU A 65 -15.66 -4.72 8.73
C GLU A 65 -15.82 -3.24 8.97
N VAL A 66 -14.71 -2.49 8.89
CA VAL A 66 -14.75 -1.05 8.88
C VAL A 66 -15.81 -0.67 7.86
N HIS A 67 -15.79 -1.18 6.61
CA HIS A 67 -16.72 -0.87 5.50
C HIS A 67 -18.10 -1.54 5.47
N SER A 68 -18.25 -2.70 6.11
CA SER A 68 -19.46 -3.53 6.07
C SER A 68 -20.57 -3.06 7.00
N THR A 69 -20.21 -2.34 8.06
CA THR A 69 -21.14 -1.99 9.11
C THR A 69 -22.01 -0.82 8.63
N GLU A 70 -23.32 -0.84 8.94
CA GLU A 70 -24.23 0.30 8.73
C GLU A 70 -23.72 1.60 9.39
N ILE A 71 -22.73 1.47 10.28
CA ILE A 71 -21.90 2.54 10.85
C ILE A 71 -21.22 3.41 9.76
N LEU A 72 -20.79 2.85 8.62
CA LEU A 72 -20.22 3.63 7.50
C LEU A 72 -21.25 4.14 6.49
N VAL A 73 -22.38 3.47 6.34
CA VAL A 73 -23.46 4.03 5.50
C VAL A 73 -23.93 5.37 6.08
N LEU A 74 -23.81 5.54 7.40
CA LEU A 74 -24.09 6.77 8.15
C LEU A 74 -22.86 7.65 8.45
N PHE A 75 -21.70 7.47 7.81
CA PHE A 75 -20.49 8.29 8.06
C PHE A 75 -20.78 9.80 8.11
N VAL A 76 -21.02 10.33 9.31
CA VAL A 76 -21.14 11.78 9.51
C VAL A 76 -19.74 12.39 9.46
N TYR A 77 -18.70 11.62 9.86
CA TYR A 77 -17.33 12.13 9.95
C TYR A 77 -16.25 11.06 9.66
N ARG A 78 -15.74 11.04 8.42
CA ARG A 78 -14.39 10.52 8.11
C ARG A 78 -13.42 11.68 8.20
N HIS A 79 -12.37 11.51 8.99
CA HIS A 79 -11.34 12.51 9.18
C HIS A 79 -9.98 11.98 8.76
N TRP A 80 -9.15 12.87 8.23
CA TRP A 80 -7.75 12.61 7.97
C TRP A 80 -6.91 13.17 9.12
N SER A 81 -5.95 12.40 9.61
CA SER A 81 -4.97 12.90 10.56
C SER A 81 -3.70 13.33 9.82
N GLU A 82 -3.59 14.61 9.48
CA GLU A 82 -2.44 15.18 8.74
C GLU A 82 -1.08 14.82 9.38
N GLY A 83 -0.99 14.82 10.72
CA GLY A 83 0.27 14.49 11.42
C GLY A 83 0.63 13.00 11.44
N GLN A 84 -0.26 12.11 11.03
CA GLN A 84 -0.08 10.66 11.03
C GLN A 84 -0.30 10.02 9.64
N GLU A 85 -0.82 10.79 8.68
CA GLU A 85 -1.15 10.35 7.32
C GLU A 85 -2.03 9.10 7.29
N VAL A 86 -3.03 9.06 8.17
CA VAL A 86 -4.00 7.95 8.28
C VAL A 86 -5.41 8.48 8.54
N PRO A 87 -6.44 7.74 8.09
CA PRO A 87 -7.81 8.07 8.40
C PRO A 87 -8.22 7.60 9.80
N TYR A 88 -9.24 8.26 10.33
CA TYR A 88 -10.06 7.76 11.43
C TYR A 88 -11.53 8.15 11.20
N GLY A 89 -12.42 7.47 11.91
CA GLY A 89 -13.85 7.73 11.83
C GLY A 89 -14.52 7.56 13.19
N SER A 90 -15.68 8.21 13.34
CA SER A 90 -16.50 8.07 14.53
C SER A 90 -17.99 8.10 14.22
N ALA A 91 -18.78 7.32 14.95
CA ALA A 91 -20.23 7.34 14.92
C ALA A 91 -20.78 7.14 16.33
N GLY A 92 -21.53 8.12 16.84
CA GLY A 92 -21.91 8.15 18.25
C GLY A 92 -20.66 8.09 19.14
N THR A 93 -20.62 7.12 20.05
CA THR A 93 -19.46 6.86 20.91
C THR A 93 -18.45 5.89 20.29
N THR A 94 -18.69 5.35 19.11
CA THR A 94 -17.72 4.45 18.47
C THR A 94 -16.67 5.25 17.72
N TRP A 95 -15.39 4.93 17.92
CA TRP A 95 -14.26 5.52 17.21
C TRP A 95 -13.39 4.41 16.62
N VAL A 96 -12.88 4.61 15.40
CA VAL A 96 -11.97 3.68 14.73
C VAL A 96 -10.85 4.41 14.01
N GLY A 97 -9.61 3.97 14.22
CA GLY A 97 -8.45 4.37 13.44
C GLY A 97 -7.98 3.17 12.60
N PHE A 98 -7.72 3.40 11.32
CA PHE A 98 -7.47 2.32 10.35
C PHE A 98 -6.58 2.81 9.19
N ASP A 99 -6.16 1.90 8.32
CA ASP A 99 -5.50 2.24 7.04
C ASP A 99 -6.49 2.23 5.87
N ASN A 100 -6.29 3.10 4.88
CA ASN A 100 -6.99 3.08 3.61
C ASN A 100 -5.99 3.14 2.43
N PRO A 101 -6.45 3.11 1.16
CA PRO A 101 -5.52 3.18 0.02
C PRO A 101 -4.61 4.42 -0.01
N ASP A 102 -5.05 5.55 0.55
CA ASP A 102 -4.27 6.79 0.61
C ASP A 102 -3.17 6.71 1.68
N SER A 103 -3.48 6.18 2.87
CA SER A 103 -2.47 5.98 3.92
C SER A 103 -1.46 4.90 3.54
N VAL A 104 -1.89 3.87 2.81
CA VAL A 104 -0.99 2.87 2.20
C VAL A 104 -0.03 3.53 1.22
N GLU A 105 -0.46 4.54 0.46
CA GLU A 105 0.42 5.29 -0.43
C GLU A 105 1.43 6.14 0.34
N ALA A 106 0.99 6.86 1.37
CA ALA A 106 1.90 7.61 2.25
C ALA A 106 2.98 6.68 2.85
N LYS A 107 2.58 5.52 3.36
CA LYS A 107 3.48 4.48 3.88
C LYS A 107 4.43 3.92 2.80
N ALA A 108 3.93 3.68 1.59
CA ALA A 108 4.76 3.25 0.47
C ALA A 108 5.82 4.31 0.10
N ASN A 109 5.51 5.59 0.23
CA ASN A 109 6.48 6.66 0.01
C ASN A 109 7.55 6.70 1.10
N VAL A 110 7.20 6.36 2.35
CA VAL A 110 8.17 6.19 3.43
C VAL A 110 9.13 5.03 3.14
N ILE A 111 8.60 3.87 2.71
CA ILE A 111 9.41 2.71 2.29
C ILE A 111 10.44 3.09 1.22
N LYS A 112 10.01 3.86 0.21
CA LYS A 112 10.88 4.34 -0.88
C LYS A 112 11.92 5.33 -0.38
N THR A 113 11.51 6.31 0.44
CA THR A 113 12.37 7.37 0.97
C THR A 113 13.50 6.81 1.82
N TYR A 114 13.21 5.84 2.69
CA TYR A 114 14.20 5.23 3.58
C TYR A 114 14.81 3.92 3.05
N ASN A 115 14.54 3.57 1.78
CA ASN A 115 15.07 2.38 1.13
C ASN A 115 14.83 1.08 1.91
N TYR A 116 13.61 0.91 2.42
CA TYR A 116 13.20 -0.31 3.10
C TYR A 116 13.11 -1.49 2.12
N GLY A 117 13.30 -2.70 2.64
CA GLY A 117 13.21 -3.94 1.86
C GLY A 117 11.83 -4.18 1.25
N GLY A 118 10.78 -3.61 1.85
CA GLY A 118 9.41 -3.68 1.36
C GLY A 118 8.38 -3.48 2.47
N ALA A 119 7.27 -4.19 2.36
CA ALA A 119 6.18 -4.17 3.33
C ALA A 119 5.62 -5.56 3.59
N ALA A 120 5.03 -5.74 4.77
CA ALA A 120 4.30 -6.93 5.19
C ALA A 120 2.86 -6.52 5.55
N VAL A 121 1.86 -7.25 5.06
CA VAL A 121 0.45 -6.96 5.33
C VAL A 121 -0.06 -7.90 6.42
N TRP A 122 -0.63 -7.33 7.48
CA TRP A 122 -1.36 -8.06 8.50
C TRP A 122 -2.85 -7.69 8.45
N ALA A 123 -3.74 -8.55 7.99
CA ALA A 123 -3.50 -9.82 7.30
C ALA A 123 -4.34 -9.87 6.02
N MET A 124 -4.02 -10.77 5.10
CA MET A 124 -4.69 -10.84 3.80
C MET A 124 -6.19 -11.12 3.92
N ASP A 125 -6.60 -11.92 4.92
CA ASP A 125 -7.99 -12.26 5.23
C ASP A 125 -8.78 -11.10 5.85
N LEU A 126 -8.11 -10.03 6.30
CA LEU A 126 -8.73 -8.85 6.90
C LEU A 126 -8.91 -7.70 5.89
N ASP A 127 -8.23 -7.76 4.74
CA ASP A 127 -8.48 -6.88 3.60
C ASP A 127 -9.86 -7.19 2.98
N ASP A 128 -10.41 -6.32 2.13
CA ASP A 128 -11.63 -6.66 1.37
C ASP A 128 -11.30 -7.63 0.23
N PHE A 129 -10.97 -8.87 0.60
CA PHE A 129 -10.42 -9.89 -0.28
C PHE A 129 -11.36 -10.26 -1.44
N ARG A 130 -12.68 -10.10 -1.27
CA ARG A 130 -13.67 -10.31 -2.33
C ARG A 130 -14.03 -9.03 -3.08
N GLY A 131 -13.78 -7.86 -2.50
CA GLY A 131 -14.18 -6.58 -3.07
C GLY A 131 -15.68 -6.29 -2.89
N GLU A 132 -16.33 -6.92 -1.93
CA GLU A 132 -17.79 -6.87 -1.74
C GLU A 132 -18.22 -5.81 -0.72
N PHE A 133 -17.29 -5.28 0.08
CA PHE A 133 -17.61 -4.38 1.21
C PHE A 133 -17.23 -2.93 0.94
N CYS A 134 -16.09 -2.69 0.28
CA CYS A 134 -15.50 -1.37 0.16
C CYS A 134 -15.80 -0.66 -1.17
N ASN A 135 -16.35 -1.38 -2.17
CA ASN A 135 -16.48 -0.90 -3.57
C ASN A 135 -15.14 -0.45 -4.19
N GLN A 136 -14.03 -1.11 -3.81
CA GLN A 136 -12.67 -0.80 -4.28
C GLN A 136 -12.04 -1.95 -5.07
N GLY A 137 -12.80 -3.01 -5.36
CA GLY A 137 -12.30 -4.26 -5.93
C GLY A 137 -11.63 -5.16 -4.89
N PRO A 138 -11.18 -6.37 -5.28
CA PRO A 138 -10.60 -7.33 -4.36
C PRO A 138 -9.21 -6.88 -3.86
N TYR A 139 -8.95 -7.13 -2.59
CA TYR A 139 -7.71 -6.79 -1.88
C TYR A 139 -7.27 -5.32 -2.11
N PRO A 140 -8.11 -4.33 -1.79
CA PRO A 140 -7.83 -2.94 -2.12
C PRO A 140 -6.52 -2.41 -1.52
N LEU A 141 -6.20 -2.75 -0.28
CA LEU A 141 -4.96 -2.29 0.36
C LEU A 141 -3.75 -3.02 -0.22
N THR A 142 -3.83 -4.34 -0.33
CA THR A 142 -2.72 -5.17 -0.82
C THR A 142 -2.42 -4.87 -2.29
N THR A 143 -3.46 -4.73 -3.13
CA THR A 143 -3.31 -4.37 -4.55
C THR A 143 -2.72 -2.97 -4.71
N ARG A 144 -3.11 -2.00 -3.87
CA ARG A 144 -2.53 -0.65 -3.88
C ARG A 144 -1.04 -0.70 -3.58
N LEU A 145 -0.65 -1.40 -2.52
CA LEU A 145 0.75 -1.58 -2.11
C LEU A 145 1.58 -2.28 -3.21
N HIS A 146 1.06 -3.35 -3.80
CA HIS A 146 1.73 -4.07 -4.89
C HIS A 146 2.00 -3.17 -6.09
N LYS A 147 1.01 -2.38 -6.53
CA LYS A 147 1.17 -1.42 -7.64
C LYS A 147 2.28 -0.40 -7.34
N LEU A 148 2.35 0.09 -6.10
CA LEU A 148 3.30 1.14 -5.71
C LEU A 148 4.74 0.65 -5.54
N LEU A 149 4.94 -0.59 -5.07
CA LEU A 149 6.28 -1.12 -4.73
C LEU A 149 6.86 -2.09 -5.76
N VAL A 150 6.01 -2.87 -6.44
CA VAL A 150 6.45 -3.94 -7.37
C VAL A 150 6.36 -3.47 -8.81
N THR A 151 5.21 -2.94 -9.23
CA THR A 151 4.99 -2.52 -10.63
C THR A 151 5.74 -1.22 -10.98
N GLY A 152 6.04 -0.37 -9.98
CA GLY A 152 6.85 0.84 -10.16
C GLY A 152 8.33 0.60 -10.50
N LYS A 153 8.85 -0.62 -10.32
CA LYS A 153 10.23 -0.97 -10.71
C LYS A 153 10.43 -1.16 -12.22
N GLN A 154 9.36 -1.18 -13.03
CA GLN A 154 9.46 -1.38 -14.49
C GLN A 154 9.68 -0.10 -15.33
N LEU A 155 9.75 1.09 -14.73
CA LEU A 155 9.97 2.36 -15.46
C LEU A 155 11.40 2.92 -15.38
N LEU A 156 12.39 2.12 -14.98
CA LEU A 156 13.75 2.34 -15.45
C LEU A 156 13.91 1.51 -16.72
N SER A 157 13.32 2.02 -17.81
CA SER A 157 13.60 1.54 -19.16
C SER A 157 15.11 1.55 -19.32
N TYR A 158 15.70 0.36 -19.44
CA TYR A 158 16.98 0.21 -20.07
C TYR A 158 16.87 0.94 -21.40
N SER A 159 17.51 2.11 -21.50
CA SER A 159 17.75 2.76 -22.78
C SER A 159 18.60 1.77 -23.58
N THR A 160 17.96 0.92 -24.37
CA THR A 160 18.62 0.16 -25.42
C THR A 160 18.95 1.15 -26.54
N ALA A 161 19.82 2.11 -26.25
CA ALA A 161 20.62 2.73 -27.28
C ALA A 161 21.62 1.66 -27.74
N PHE A 162 21.17 0.77 -28.63
CA PHE A 162 22.07 0.08 -29.54
C PHE A 162 22.73 1.16 -30.37
N ILE A 163 23.88 1.65 -29.91
CA ILE A 163 24.78 2.45 -30.73
C ILE A 163 25.32 1.47 -31.78
N CYS A 164 24.66 1.46 -32.93
CA CYS A 164 25.20 0.84 -34.14
C CYS A 164 26.45 1.63 -34.52
N PHE A 165 27.62 1.20 -34.05
CA PHE A 165 28.88 1.61 -34.65
C PHE A 165 28.94 0.96 -36.04
N LEU A 166 28.64 1.75 -37.07
CA LEU A 166 28.97 1.42 -38.46
C LEU A 166 30.50 1.41 -38.57
N THR A 167 31.11 0.24 -38.42
CA THR A 167 32.45 0.02 -38.97
C THR A 167 32.30 -0.26 -40.47
N PRO A 168 33.06 0.43 -41.34
CA PRO A 168 32.99 0.16 -42.77
C PRO A 168 33.61 -1.21 -43.06
N LEU A 169 32.78 -2.15 -43.54
CA LEU A 169 33.21 -3.42 -44.10
C LEU A 169 34.02 -3.15 -45.38
N HIS A 170 35.30 -3.53 -45.35
CA HIS A 170 36.14 -3.66 -46.53
C HIS A 170 35.54 -4.71 -47.47
N PHE A 171 35.19 -4.28 -48.68
CA PHE A 171 34.75 -5.13 -49.78
C PHE A 171 35.97 -5.86 -50.37
N TYR A 172 35.97 -7.19 -50.33
CA TYR A 172 36.87 -8.04 -51.13
C TYR A 172 36.01 -8.67 -52.23
N PRO A 173 36.33 -8.51 -53.53
CA PRO A 173 35.61 -9.19 -54.58
C PRO A 173 36.16 -10.61 -54.69
N ASP A 174 35.30 -11.63 -54.67
CA ASP A 174 35.30 -12.67 -55.70
C ASP A 174 34.23 -13.76 -55.47
N SER A 175 33.58 -14.11 -56.58
CA SER A 175 32.87 -15.36 -56.88
C SER A 175 31.47 -15.64 -56.28
N ASN A 176 30.46 -15.34 -57.11
CA ASN A 176 29.34 -16.20 -57.52
C ASN A 176 28.57 -16.98 -56.44
N ILE A 177 27.81 -16.28 -55.59
CA ILE A 177 26.59 -16.84 -54.98
C ILE A 177 25.55 -15.72 -54.88
N CYS A 178 24.40 -15.85 -55.55
CA CYS A 178 23.24 -15.00 -55.35
C CYS A 178 22.37 -15.57 -54.22
N PRO A 179 22.15 -14.87 -53.10
CA PRO A 179 21.02 -15.16 -52.23
C PRO A 179 19.83 -14.27 -52.58
N VAL A 180 18.69 -14.94 -52.72
CA VAL A 180 17.36 -14.41 -52.95
C VAL A 180 16.88 -13.71 -51.67
N PHE A 181 16.35 -12.49 -51.79
CA PHE A 181 15.53 -11.79 -50.78
C PHE A 181 14.12 -11.58 -51.37
N PRO A 182 13.09 -11.14 -50.61
CA PRO A 182 12.83 -11.23 -49.16
C PRO A 182 11.42 -11.79 -48.87
N LEU A 183 11.04 -12.00 -47.59
CA LEU A 183 9.81 -11.46 -47.00
C LEU A 183 9.71 -11.80 -45.50
N TYR A 184 9.27 -10.79 -44.76
CA TYR A 184 9.09 -10.70 -43.32
C TYR A 184 7.93 -11.56 -42.81
N TYR A 185 7.97 -11.98 -41.54
CA TYR A 185 6.99 -11.63 -40.48
C TYR A 185 7.33 -12.34 -39.16
N CYS A 186 7.57 -11.56 -38.10
CA CYS A 186 7.38 -12.00 -36.70
C CYS A 186 5.93 -11.70 -36.29
N CYS A 187 5.30 -12.63 -35.57
CA CYS A 187 4.27 -12.32 -34.58
C CYS A 187 4.95 -12.04 -33.24
#